data_AF-A0AAW2ZRK3-F1
#
_entry.id   AF-A0AAW2ZRK3-F1
#
_cell.length_a   1.000
_cell.length_b   1.000
_cell.length_c   1.000
_cell.angle_alpha   90.00
_cell.angle_beta   90.00
_cell.angle_gamma   90.00
#
_symmetry.space_group_name_H-M   'P 1'
#
loop_
_entity.id
_entity.type
_entity.pdbx_description
1 polymer ?
#
loop_
_entity_poly.entity_id
_entity_poly.type
_entity_poly.pdbx_seq_one_letter_code
_entity_poly.pdbx_strand_id
1 'polypeptide(L)'
;MSDSSFASSTSQEHVYPSSMANLPIYKSLTKKQDLMEKRKQYQEWEKKIQELKRIKTKRNNKKITLDAINRTLQKATNLEQFVKDKQLGQLYNILKQDYDSIKEVHDTLEEQYEKVSKESENVKSRADEHEKAMNELHELLEKAYTQIHSIDDLVTRYGLPSTERFIQVNIGCTHHEYLHGLLHVFENWICFESIIDLDRFDEQYDESEVNKRVIKIPIKNITSMSKKVEMGGDDAIVINTVSGEKFVFFNIRNRDKVFFDLFQHSFHQKALSN
;
A
#
# COMPACT_ATOMS: atom_id res chain seq x y z
N MET A 1 9.73 80.47 21.32
CA MET A 1 9.76 80.49 19.85
C MET A 1 8.34 80.32 19.37
N SER A 2 7.70 81.23 18.66
CA SER A 2 8.08 82.56 18.19
C SER A 2 6.79 83.11 17.58
N ASP A 3 6.42 84.29 18.04
CA ASP A 3 5.69 85.36 17.35
C ASP A 3 4.90 84.98 16.08
N SER A 4 3.58 85.09 16.17
CA SER A 4 2.84 85.88 15.20
C SER A 4 1.56 86.40 15.86
N SER A 5 1.75 87.44 16.65
CA SER A 5 0.76 88.47 16.93
C SER A 5 0.26 89.08 15.62
N PHE A 6 -0.61 88.37 14.90
CA PHE A 6 -1.49 89.03 13.95
C PHE A 6 -2.54 89.77 14.77
N ALA A 7 -2.26 91.04 14.99
CA ALA A 7 -3.23 92.03 15.39
C ALA A 7 -4.48 91.84 14.53
N SER A 8 -5.52 91.18 15.05
CA SER A 8 -6.86 91.41 14.52
C SER A 8 -7.21 92.78 15.05
N SER A 9 -6.87 93.79 14.24
CA SER A 9 -7.49 95.10 14.27
C SER A 9 -8.93 94.88 14.71
N THR A 10 -9.27 95.31 15.92
CA THR A 10 -10.65 95.60 16.28
C THR A 10 -11.09 96.54 15.18
N SER A 11 -11.73 95.97 14.15
CA SER A 11 -12.50 96.74 13.22
C SER A 11 -13.54 97.35 14.12
N GLN A 12 -13.27 98.57 14.62
CA GLN A 12 -14.30 99.46 15.09
C GLN A 12 -15.37 99.31 14.03
N GLU A 13 -16.50 98.72 14.41
CA GLU A 13 -17.64 98.63 13.52
C GLU A 13 -17.87 100.07 13.08
N HIS A 14 -17.48 100.36 11.84
CA HIS A 14 -17.62 101.68 11.29
C HIS A 14 -19.13 101.82 11.14
N VAL A 15 -19.76 102.43 12.15
CA VAL A 15 -21.18 102.73 12.13
C VAL A 15 -21.32 103.82 11.10
N TYR A 16 -21.59 103.41 9.86
CA TYR A 16 -21.88 104.34 8.79
C TYR A 16 -23.10 105.17 9.19
N PRO A 17 -23.06 106.51 9.02
CA PRO A 17 -24.20 107.38 9.29
C PRO A 17 -25.46 106.87 8.57
N SER A 18 -26.62 107.04 9.19
CA SER A 18 -27.93 106.61 8.63
C SER A 18 -28.20 107.11 7.20
N SER A 19 -27.57 108.21 6.79
CA SER A 19 -27.60 108.75 5.43
C SER A 19 -26.89 107.87 4.38
N MET A 20 -25.97 106.99 4.79
CA MET A 20 -25.23 106.08 3.91
C MET A 20 -25.90 104.70 3.76
N ALA A 21 -26.96 104.43 4.52
CA ALA A 21 -27.67 103.13 4.50
C ALA A 21 -28.30 102.79 3.14
N ASN A 22 -28.59 103.81 2.32
CA ASN A 22 -29.14 103.64 0.98
C ASN A 22 -28.09 103.48 -0.13
N LEU A 23 -26.80 103.60 0.19
CA LEU A 23 -25.74 103.40 -0.78
C LEU A 23 -25.65 101.91 -1.18
N PRO A 24 -25.51 101.60 -2.49
CA PRO A 24 -25.40 100.22 -2.97
C PRO A 24 -24.30 99.40 -2.27
N ILE A 25 -23.21 100.06 -1.87
CA ILE A 25 -22.05 99.48 -1.18
C ILE A 25 -22.44 98.98 0.23
N TYR A 26 -23.26 99.73 0.97
CA TYR A 26 -23.73 99.36 2.31
C TYR A 26 -24.70 98.18 2.28
N LYS A 27 -25.59 98.12 1.28
CA LYS A 27 -26.49 96.97 1.03
C LYS A 27 -25.71 95.70 0.64
N SER A 28 -24.60 95.84 -0.08
CA SER A 28 -23.74 94.71 -0.43
C SER A 28 -22.94 94.19 0.77
N LEU A 29 -22.51 95.06 1.68
CA LEU A 29 -21.79 94.70 2.91
C LEU A 29 -22.70 93.99 3.92
N THR A 30 -23.91 94.48 4.15
CA THR A 30 -24.93 93.84 5.01
C THR A 30 -25.32 92.46 4.47
N LYS A 31 -25.55 92.33 3.16
CA LYS A 31 -25.81 91.03 2.52
C LYS A 31 -24.65 90.05 2.66
N LYS A 32 -23.40 90.54 2.65
CA LYS A 32 -22.19 89.73 2.89
C LYS A 32 -22.10 89.27 4.35
N GLN A 33 -22.45 90.13 5.31
CA GLN A 33 -22.52 89.77 6.73
C GLN A 33 -23.60 88.71 7.00
N ASP A 34 -24.81 88.88 6.45
CA ASP A 34 -25.89 87.87 6.52
C ASP A 34 -25.46 86.51 5.95
N LEU A 35 -24.75 86.52 4.81
CA LEU A 35 -24.22 85.30 4.20
C LEU A 35 -23.15 84.63 5.08
N MET A 36 -22.29 85.40 5.73
CA MET A 36 -21.30 84.86 6.67
C MET A 36 -21.97 84.24 7.90
N GLU A 37 -23.02 84.88 8.43
CA GLU A 37 -23.76 84.37 9.58
C GLU A 37 -24.55 83.09 9.23
N LYS A 38 -25.22 83.07 8.08
CA LYS A 38 -25.87 81.86 7.56
C LYS A 38 -24.86 80.74 7.30
N ARG A 39 -23.65 81.06 6.83
CA ARG A 39 -22.57 80.08 6.64
C ARG A 39 -22.07 79.51 7.97
N LYS A 40 -21.97 80.34 9.01
CA LYS A 40 -21.61 79.90 10.37
C LYS A 40 -22.69 78.99 10.96
N GLN A 41 -23.96 79.36 10.79
CA GLN A 41 -25.08 78.50 11.18
C GLN A 41 -25.04 77.17 10.43
N TYR A 42 -24.85 77.17 9.11
CA TYR A 42 -24.72 75.94 8.34
C TYR A 42 -23.60 75.02 8.86
N GLN A 43 -22.43 75.57 9.20
CA GLN A 43 -21.33 74.81 9.79
C GLN A 43 -21.68 74.21 11.17
N GLU A 44 -22.45 74.92 12.00
CA GLU A 44 -22.93 74.38 13.28
C GLU A 44 -23.95 73.26 13.09
N TRP A 45 -24.84 73.40 12.11
CA TRP A 45 -25.79 72.35 11.74
C TRP A 45 -25.09 71.12 11.18
N GLU A 46 -24.05 71.30 10.36
CA GLU A 46 -23.23 70.21 9.84
C GLU A 46 -22.52 69.45 10.95
N LYS A 47 -21.97 70.15 11.96
CA LYS A 47 -21.41 69.54 13.17
C LYS A 47 -22.45 68.71 13.94
N LYS A 48 -23.66 69.26 14.15
CA LYS A 48 -24.76 68.52 14.81
C LYS A 48 -25.19 67.29 14.03
N ILE A 49 -25.25 67.37 12.70
CA ILE A 49 -25.57 66.21 11.84
C ILE A 49 -24.50 65.13 11.96
N GLN A 50 -23.22 65.49 11.98
CA GLN A 50 -22.13 64.53 12.18
C GLN A 50 -22.19 63.87 13.56
N GLU A 51 -22.53 64.63 14.61
CA GLU A 51 -22.72 64.10 15.96
C GLU A 51 -23.89 63.11 16.03
N LEU A 52 -25.04 63.44 15.43
CA LEU A 52 -26.18 62.53 15.34
C LEU A 52 -25.85 61.24 14.57
N LYS A 53 -25.06 61.33 13.49
CA LYS A 53 -24.55 60.15 12.77
C LYS A 53 -23.69 59.27 13.68
N ARG A 54 -22.77 59.86 14.46
CA ARG A 54 -21.94 59.12 15.43
C ARG A 54 -22.78 58.43 16.51
N ILE A 55 -23.79 59.11 17.04
CA ILE A 55 -24.71 58.54 18.04
C ILE A 55 -25.49 57.36 17.44
N LYS A 56 -26.00 57.49 16.20
CA LYS A 56 -26.69 56.42 15.49
C LYS A 56 -25.78 55.19 15.29
N THR A 57 -24.52 55.39 14.90
CA THR A 57 -23.55 54.29 14.78
C THR A 57 -23.28 53.61 16.11
N LYS A 58 -23.08 54.38 17.19
CA LYS A 58 -22.91 53.81 18.55
C LYS A 58 -24.12 52.99 18.98
N ARG A 59 -25.34 53.47 18.69
CA ARG A 59 -26.59 52.73 18.99
C ARG A 59 -26.68 51.43 18.20
N ASN A 60 -26.33 51.45 16.91
CA ASN A 60 -26.29 50.24 16.08
C ASN A 60 -25.27 49.23 16.60
N ASN A 61 -24.07 49.67 16.98
CA ASN A 61 -23.06 48.79 17.55
C ASN A 61 -23.55 48.15 18.86
N LYS A 62 -24.17 48.93 19.76
CA LYS A 62 -24.78 48.39 20.99
C LYS A 62 -25.88 47.37 20.69
N LYS A 63 -26.70 47.60 19.66
CA LYS A 63 -27.73 46.64 19.22
C LYS A 63 -27.11 45.33 18.74
N ILE A 64 -26.07 45.39 17.89
CA ILE A 64 -25.36 44.20 17.42
C ILE A 64 -24.76 43.41 18.59
N THR A 65 -24.15 44.10 19.55
CA THR A 65 -23.62 43.44 20.75
C THR A 65 -24.71 42.77 21.58
N LEU A 66 -25.87 43.43 21.75
CA LEU A 66 -27.01 42.86 22.48
C LEU A 66 -27.55 41.60 21.78
N ASP A 67 -27.70 41.65 20.46
CA ASP A 67 -28.14 40.49 19.67
C ASP A 67 -27.16 39.32 19.78
N ALA A 68 -25.85 39.60 19.84
CA ALA A 68 -24.83 38.57 20.06
C ALA A 68 -24.92 37.95 21.47
N ILE A 69 -25.13 38.77 22.50
CA ILE A 69 -25.33 38.30 23.89
C ILE A 69 -26.56 37.40 23.97
N ASN A 70 -27.67 37.80 23.36
CA ASN A 70 -28.91 37.01 23.36
C ASN A 70 -28.71 35.64 22.68
N ARG A 71 -27.96 35.58 21.57
CA ARG A 71 -27.61 34.31 20.92
C ARG A 71 -26.76 33.41 21.82
N THR A 72 -25.79 33.99 22.53
CA THR A 72 -24.97 33.23 23.47
C THR A 72 -25.79 32.72 24.65
N LEU A 73 -26.70 33.54 25.18
CA LEU A 73 -27.60 33.14 26.27
C LEU A 73 -28.49 31.97 25.84
N GLN A 74 -29.09 32.04 24.64
CA GLN A 74 -29.90 30.94 24.11
C GLN A 74 -29.10 29.64 23.98
N LYS A 75 -27.84 29.71 23.54
CA LYS A 75 -26.96 28.53 23.47
C LYS A 75 -26.66 27.97 24.86
N ALA A 76 -26.41 28.82 25.84
CA ALA A 76 -26.18 28.40 27.23
C ALA A 76 -27.42 27.72 27.82
N THR A 77 -28.62 28.24 27.58
CA THR A 77 -29.89 27.63 28.01
C THR A 77 -30.12 26.27 27.35
N ASN A 78 -29.83 26.13 26.06
CA ASN A 78 -29.95 24.85 25.36
C ASN A 78 -28.97 23.80 25.93
N LEU A 79 -27.74 24.20 26.27
CA LEU A 79 -26.75 23.32 26.93
C LEU A 79 -27.20 22.92 28.33
N GLU A 80 -27.74 23.86 29.10
CA GLU A 80 -28.28 23.57 30.44
C GLU A 80 -29.44 22.57 30.36
N GLN A 81 -30.32 22.71 29.35
CA GLN A 81 -31.41 21.77 29.11
C GLN A 81 -30.90 20.39 28.71
N PHE A 82 -29.90 20.31 27.83
CA PHE A 82 -29.24 19.05 27.43
C PHE A 82 -28.66 18.28 28.62
N VAL A 83 -28.07 19.01 29.58
CA VAL A 83 -27.55 18.42 30.83
C VAL A 83 -28.70 18.00 31.76
N LYS A 84 -29.73 18.84 31.92
CA LYS A 84 -30.91 18.53 32.76
C LYS A 84 -31.70 17.33 32.27
N ASP A 85 -31.81 17.16 30.96
CA ASP A 85 -32.54 16.05 30.32
C ASP A 85 -31.78 14.71 30.42
N LYS A 86 -30.64 14.66 31.13
CA LYS A 86 -29.80 13.45 31.33
C LYS A 86 -29.36 12.77 30.02
N GLN A 87 -29.44 13.46 28.88
CA GLN A 87 -29.06 12.93 27.58
C GLN A 87 -27.57 12.56 27.52
N LEU A 88 -26.72 13.31 28.22
CA LEU A 88 -25.30 12.97 28.39
C LEU A 88 -25.11 11.62 29.12
N GLY A 89 -25.92 11.35 30.15
CA GLY A 89 -25.87 10.09 30.88
C GLY A 89 -26.39 8.91 30.05
N GLN A 90 -27.42 9.12 29.24
CA GLN A 90 -27.91 8.11 28.29
C GLN A 90 -26.85 7.81 27.22
N LEU A 91 -26.21 8.83 26.67
CA LEU A 91 -25.16 8.66 25.66
C LEU A 91 -23.92 7.95 26.24
N TYR A 92 -23.54 8.26 27.48
CA TYR A 92 -22.49 7.52 28.19
C TYR A 92 -22.85 6.03 28.38
N ASN A 93 -24.10 5.72 28.76
CA ASN A 93 -24.53 4.33 28.95
C ASN A 93 -24.54 3.55 27.63
N ILE A 94 -24.95 4.17 26.52
CA ILE A 94 -24.90 3.56 25.18
C ILE A 94 -23.44 3.29 24.80
N LEU A 95 -22.56 4.28 24.92
CA LEU A 95 -21.13 4.10 24.61
C LEU A 95 -20.48 3.02 25.48
N LYS A 96 -20.86 2.93 26.75
CA LYS A 96 -20.37 1.89 27.66
C LYS A 96 -20.87 0.51 27.22
N GLN A 97 -22.14 0.38 26.87
CA GLN A 97 -22.70 -0.88 26.37
C GLN A 97 -22.03 -1.32 25.06
N ASP A 98 -21.84 -0.40 24.12
CA ASP A 98 -21.14 -0.68 22.86
C ASP A 98 -19.68 -1.10 23.11
N TYR A 99 -19.00 -0.42 24.04
CA TYR A 99 -17.63 -0.80 24.44
C TYR A 99 -17.59 -2.21 25.04
N ASP A 100 -18.50 -2.53 25.97
CA ASP A 100 -18.56 -3.84 26.62
C ASP A 100 -18.85 -4.94 25.57
N SER A 101 -19.74 -4.69 24.60
CA SER A 101 -20.00 -5.61 23.49
C SER A 101 -18.81 -5.78 22.55
N ILE A 102 -18.11 -4.70 22.20
CA ILE A 102 -16.89 -4.78 21.37
C ILE A 102 -15.81 -5.57 22.09
N LYS A 103 -15.66 -5.37 23.40
CA LYS A 103 -14.68 -6.09 24.21
C LYS A 103 -14.96 -7.59 24.24
N GLU A 104 -16.21 -8.00 24.43
CA GLU A 104 -16.59 -9.42 24.42
C GLU A 104 -16.29 -10.09 23.06
N VAL A 105 -16.54 -9.38 21.95
CA VAL A 105 -16.18 -9.86 20.61
C VAL A 105 -14.67 -9.94 20.43
N HIS A 106 -13.92 -8.95 20.93
CA HIS A 106 -12.46 -8.96 20.88
C HIS A 106 -11.89 -10.15 21.64
N ASP A 107 -12.31 -10.36 22.89
CA ASP A 107 -11.84 -11.45 23.75
C ASP A 107 -12.15 -12.82 23.10
N THR A 108 -13.34 -12.96 22.47
CA THR A 108 -13.71 -14.18 21.74
C THR A 108 -12.83 -14.42 20.50
N LEU A 109 -12.51 -13.36 19.74
CA LEU A 109 -11.67 -13.46 18.55
C LEU A 109 -10.22 -13.77 18.92
N GLU A 110 -9.72 -13.24 20.04
CA GLU A 110 -8.39 -13.52 20.56
C GLU A 110 -8.26 -15.00 20.94
N GLU A 111 -9.25 -15.57 21.66
CA GLU A 111 -9.28 -17.00 21.96
C GLU A 111 -9.34 -17.88 20.70
N GLN A 112 -10.10 -17.49 19.68
CA GLN A 112 -10.15 -18.21 18.41
C GLN A 112 -8.82 -18.13 17.66
N TYR A 113 -8.19 -16.96 17.64
CA TYR A 113 -6.89 -16.76 17.02
C TYR A 113 -5.83 -17.64 17.67
N GLU A 114 -5.77 -17.70 19.00
CA GLU A 114 -4.81 -18.57 19.69
C GLU A 114 -5.02 -20.06 19.35
N LYS A 115 -6.27 -20.52 19.24
CA LYS A 115 -6.59 -21.90 18.83
C LYS A 115 -6.08 -22.17 17.42
N VAL A 116 -6.41 -21.29 16.47
CA VAL A 116 -5.97 -21.43 15.06
C VAL A 116 -4.45 -21.35 14.95
N SER A 117 -3.79 -20.48 15.72
CA SER A 117 -2.33 -20.38 15.74
C SER A 117 -1.67 -21.69 16.18
N LYS A 118 -2.17 -22.30 17.26
CA LYS A 118 -1.68 -23.60 17.75
C LYS A 118 -1.95 -24.72 16.76
N GLU A 119 -3.11 -24.73 16.11
CA GLU A 119 -3.42 -25.70 15.06
C GLU A 119 -2.50 -25.53 13.84
N SER A 120 -2.20 -24.30 13.44
CA SER A 120 -1.26 -24.00 12.36
C SER A 120 0.16 -24.49 12.68
N GLU A 121 0.64 -24.31 13.91
CA GLU A 121 1.93 -24.84 14.34
C GLU A 121 1.95 -26.37 14.33
N ASN A 122 0.88 -27.02 14.79
CA ASN A 122 0.76 -28.47 14.75
C ASN A 122 0.72 -29.02 13.31
N VAL A 123 0.01 -28.36 12.40
CA VAL A 123 -0.02 -28.74 10.98
C VAL A 123 1.35 -28.59 10.35
N LYS A 124 2.08 -27.51 10.66
CA LYS A 124 3.44 -27.28 10.18
C LYS A 124 4.39 -28.39 10.69
N SER A 125 4.36 -28.69 11.98
CA SER A 125 5.18 -29.78 12.56
C SER A 125 4.90 -31.12 11.90
N ARG A 126 3.64 -31.44 11.61
CA ARG A 126 3.26 -32.68 10.91
C ARG A 126 3.73 -32.68 9.45
N ALA A 127 3.67 -31.55 8.76
CA ALA A 127 4.19 -31.42 7.41
C ALA A 127 5.71 -31.66 7.38
N ASP A 128 6.45 -31.08 8.32
CA ASP A 128 7.91 -31.26 8.45
C ASP A 128 8.26 -32.74 8.75
N GLU A 129 7.48 -33.43 9.59
CA GLU A 129 7.64 -34.87 9.84
C GLU A 129 7.35 -35.73 8.59
N HIS A 130 6.29 -35.41 7.85
CA HIS A 130 5.95 -36.09 6.61
C HIS A 130 7.01 -35.88 5.52
N GLU A 131 7.54 -34.67 5.39
CA GLU A 131 8.63 -34.35 4.46
C GLU A 131 9.89 -35.16 4.79
N LYS A 132 10.25 -35.25 6.08
CA LYS A 132 11.38 -36.06 6.53
C LYS A 132 11.17 -37.54 6.20
N ALA A 133 10.00 -38.10 6.52
CA ALA A 133 9.69 -39.50 6.21
C ALA A 133 9.70 -39.78 4.71
N MET A 134 9.21 -38.84 3.88
CA MET A 134 9.24 -38.98 2.43
C MET A 134 10.67 -38.95 1.88
N ASN A 135 11.52 -38.07 2.41
CA ASN A 135 12.93 -38.02 2.03
C ASN A 135 13.69 -39.30 2.44
N GLU A 136 13.39 -39.88 3.60
CA GLU A 136 13.93 -41.17 4.02
C GLU A 136 13.48 -42.31 3.08
N LEU A 137 12.21 -42.31 2.66
CA LEU A 137 11.68 -43.28 1.69
C LEU A 137 12.36 -43.14 0.33
N HIS A 138 12.53 -41.91 -0.17
CA HIS A 138 13.26 -41.64 -1.41
C HIS A 138 14.68 -42.20 -1.36
N GLU A 139 15.43 -41.99 -0.27
CA GLU A 139 16.78 -42.56 -0.13
C GLU A 139 16.80 -44.08 -0.19
N LEU A 140 15.83 -44.74 0.44
CA LEU A 140 15.75 -46.20 0.43
C LEU A 140 15.43 -46.72 -0.97
N LEU A 141 14.52 -46.06 -1.69
CA LEU A 141 14.19 -46.39 -3.07
C LEU A 141 15.37 -46.19 -4.01
N GLU A 142 16.08 -45.05 -3.91
CA GLU A 142 17.29 -44.79 -4.69
C GLU A 142 18.37 -45.85 -4.44
N LYS A 143 18.62 -46.22 -3.17
CA LYS A 143 19.59 -47.26 -2.80
C LYS A 143 19.19 -48.64 -3.32
N ALA A 144 17.93 -49.03 -3.15
CA ALA A 144 17.44 -50.31 -3.65
C ALA A 144 17.53 -50.39 -5.18
N TYR A 145 17.14 -49.32 -5.87
CA TYR A 145 17.18 -49.25 -7.32
C TYR A 145 18.61 -49.36 -7.86
N THR A 146 19.55 -48.59 -7.30
CA THR A 146 20.97 -48.60 -7.70
C THR A 146 21.70 -49.91 -7.37
N GLN A 147 21.18 -50.72 -6.43
CA GLN A 147 21.70 -52.08 -6.17
C GLN A 147 21.25 -53.10 -7.21
N ILE A 148 20.03 -52.94 -7.75
CA ILE A 148 19.45 -53.85 -8.75
C ILE A 148 19.97 -53.49 -10.15
N HIS A 149 20.15 -52.19 -10.41
CA HIS A 149 20.46 -51.66 -11.72
C HIS A 149 21.88 -51.09 -11.78
N SER A 150 22.77 -51.78 -12.49
CA SER A 150 24.13 -51.28 -12.72
C SER A 150 24.12 -50.03 -13.59
N ILE A 151 25.08 -49.13 -13.31
CA ILE A 151 25.36 -47.94 -14.11
C ILE A 151 25.82 -48.33 -15.52
N ASP A 152 26.50 -49.46 -15.66
CA ASP A 152 27.07 -49.93 -16.93
C ASP A 152 25.99 -50.21 -18.00
N ASP A 153 24.77 -50.51 -17.57
CA ASP A 153 23.65 -50.83 -18.46
C ASP A 153 22.83 -49.61 -18.89
N LEU A 154 23.12 -48.41 -18.37
CA LEU A 154 22.31 -47.21 -18.61
C LEU A 154 22.29 -46.78 -20.08
N VAL A 155 23.42 -46.90 -20.79
CA VAL A 155 23.51 -46.57 -22.22
C VAL A 155 22.56 -47.46 -23.03
N THR A 156 22.56 -48.76 -22.72
CA THR A 156 21.65 -49.74 -23.34
C THR A 156 20.20 -49.47 -22.96
N ARG A 157 19.92 -49.20 -21.68
CA ARG A 157 18.57 -48.96 -21.15
C ARG A 157 17.91 -47.75 -21.77
N TYR A 158 18.65 -46.66 -21.95
CA TYR A 158 18.14 -45.45 -22.59
C TYR A 158 18.17 -45.52 -24.12
N GLY A 159 18.76 -46.57 -24.71
CA GLY A 159 18.94 -46.71 -26.15
C GLY A 159 19.84 -45.61 -26.72
N LEU A 160 20.89 -45.24 -25.98
CA LEU A 160 21.86 -44.21 -26.37
C LEU A 160 22.99 -44.82 -27.22
N PRO A 161 23.71 -44.00 -28.01
CA PRO A 161 24.89 -44.47 -28.73
C PRO A 161 25.95 -45.02 -27.77
N SER A 162 26.63 -46.11 -28.13
CA SER A 162 27.68 -46.72 -27.29
C SER A 162 28.91 -45.82 -27.08
N THR A 163 29.04 -44.75 -27.85
CA THR A 163 30.10 -43.72 -27.71
C THR A 163 29.84 -42.74 -26.58
N GLU A 164 28.65 -42.76 -26.01
CA GLU A 164 28.20 -41.81 -25.00
C GLU A 164 28.95 -42.01 -23.68
N ARG A 165 29.41 -40.91 -23.06
CA ARG A 165 30.12 -40.95 -21.77
C ARG A 165 29.30 -40.33 -20.66
N PHE A 166 29.46 -40.89 -19.47
CA PHE A 166 28.84 -40.40 -18.24
C PHE A 166 29.57 -39.17 -17.71
N ILE A 167 28.81 -38.17 -17.31
CA ILE A 167 29.32 -36.99 -16.61
C ILE A 167 28.89 -37.05 -15.15
N GLN A 168 27.60 -37.31 -14.93
CA GLN A 168 27.04 -37.43 -13.60
C GLN A 168 25.88 -38.43 -13.64
N VAL A 169 25.79 -39.31 -12.65
CA VAL A 169 24.78 -40.37 -12.61
C VAL A 169 24.13 -40.44 -11.24
N ASN A 170 22.91 -40.99 -11.19
CA ASN A 170 22.14 -41.24 -9.97
C ASN A 170 21.85 -39.96 -9.17
N ILE A 171 21.46 -38.89 -9.86
CA ILE A 171 21.01 -37.67 -9.19
C ILE A 171 19.54 -37.85 -8.82
N GLY A 172 19.26 -38.12 -7.55
CA GLY A 172 17.90 -38.20 -7.03
C GLY A 172 17.11 -36.91 -7.26
N CYS A 173 15.94 -37.03 -7.88
CA CYS A 173 15.04 -35.90 -8.11
C CYS A 173 13.59 -36.36 -8.33
N THR A 174 12.66 -35.42 -8.34
CA THR A 174 11.24 -35.67 -8.61
C THR A 174 10.80 -34.90 -9.85
N HIS A 175 10.19 -35.57 -10.81
CA HIS A 175 9.55 -34.93 -11.96
C HIS A 175 8.07 -34.67 -11.67
N HIS A 176 7.49 -33.56 -12.15
CA HIS A 176 6.09 -33.21 -11.86
C HIS A 176 5.08 -34.26 -12.34
N GLU A 177 5.36 -34.92 -13.46
CA GLU A 177 4.49 -35.96 -14.05
C GLU A 177 4.86 -37.39 -13.67
N TYR A 178 6.15 -37.66 -13.43
CA TYR A 178 6.67 -39.04 -13.34
C TYR A 178 7.14 -39.41 -11.93
N LEU A 179 6.79 -38.59 -10.92
CA LEU A 179 7.17 -38.80 -9.53
C LEU A 179 8.70 -38.88 -9.33
N HIS A 180 9.13 -39.54 -8.26
CA HIS A 180 10.51 -39.62 -7.84
C HIS A 180 11.33 -40.60 -8.67
N GLY A 181 12.55 -40.20 -9.03
CA GLY A 181 13.41 -40.95 -9.93
C GLY A 181 14.87 -40.50 -9.89
N LEU A 182 15.63 -40.99 -10.86
CA LEU A 182 17.05 -40.69 -11.02
C LEU A 182 17.28 -39.92 -12.31
N LEU A 183 18.03 -38.84 -12.20
CA LEU A 183 18.55 -38.06 -13.32
C LEU A 183 20.00 -38.49 -13.61
N HIS A 184 20.28 -38.71 -14.89
CA HIS A 184 21.56 -39.13 -15.43
C HIS A 184 21.98 -38.15 -16.52
N VAL A 185 23.22 -37.69 -16.43
CA VAL A 185 23.80 -36.68 -17.32
C VAL A 185 24.93 -37.34 -18.10
N PHE A 186 24.73 -37.35 -19.40
CA PHE A 186 25.68 -37.83 -20.39
C PHE A 186 26.26 -36.65 -21.18
N GLU A 187 27.28 -36.91 -21.98
CA GLU A 187 27.90 -35.90 -22.83
C GLU A 187 26.91 -35.16 -23.73
N ASN A 188 25.94 -35.82 -24.34
CA ASN A 188 25.02 -35.26 -25.32
C ASN A 188 23.54 -35.36 -24.86
N TRP A 189 23.28 -36.02 -23.73
CA TRP A 189 21.93 -36.34 -23.27
C TRP A 189 21.75 -36.09 -21.78
N ILE A 190 20.56 -35.62 -21.41
CA ILE A 190 20.06 -35.66 -20.04
C ILE A 190 18.90 -36.66 -20.03
N CYS A 191 19.03 -37.72 -19.23
CA CYS A 191 18.02 -38.76 -19.10
C CYS A 191 17.47 -38.77 -17.69
N PHE A 192 16.17 -38.93 -17.54
CA PHE A 192 15.52 -39.17 -16.26
C PHE A 192 14.74 -40.47 -16.32
N GLU A 193 14.76 -41.23 -15.24
CA GLU A 193 14.01 -42.46 -15.09
C GLU A 193 13.27 -42.46 -13.76
N SER A 194 11.95 -42.66 -13.80
CA SER A 194 11.17 -42.83 -12.57
C SER A 194 11.47 -44.17 -11.90
N ILE A 195 11.74 -44.13 -10.60
CA ILE A 195 11.86 -45.35 -9.77
C ILE A 195 10.46 -45.87 -9.39
N ILE A 196 9.45 -44.99 -9.38
CA ILE A 196 8.10 -45.32 -8.96
C ILE A 196 7.28 -45.78 -10.18
N ASP A 197 6.85 -47.03 -10.12
CA ASP A 197 5.96 -47.64 -11.09
C ASP A 197 4.50 -47.38 -10.70
N LEU A 198 3.83 -46.45 -11.39
CA LEU A 198 2.39 -46.21 -11.20
C LEU A 198 1.51 -47.17 -12.02
N ASP A 199 2.02 -47.71 -13.12
CA ASP A 199 1.25 -48.51 -14.08
C ASP A 199 1.10 -49.97 -13.66
N ARG A 200 1.88 -50.46 -12.68
CA ARG A 200 1.78 -51.82 -12.13
C ARG A 200 0.48 -52.16 -11.39
N PHE A 201 -0.42 -51.20 -11.21
CA PHE A 201 -1.71 -51.44 -10.57
C PHE A 201 -2.82 -51.88 -11.54
N ASP A 202 -2.60 -51.78 -12.86
CA ASP A 202 -3.50 -52.35 -13.88
C ASP A 202 -2.88 -53.62 -14.49
N GLU A 203 -3.60 -54.74 -14.42
CA GLU A 203 -3.12 -56.13 -14.62
C GLU A 203 -2.70 -56.50 -16.07
N GLN A 204 -2.32 -55.57 -16.94
CA GLN A 204 -1.86 -55.87 -18.30
C GLN A 204 -0.45 -55.33 -18.54
N TYR A 205 0.54 -56.15 -18.17
CA TYR A 205 1.95 -55.89 -18.41
C TYR A 205 2.27 -56.03 -19.90
N ASP A 206 2.34 -54.90 -20.62
CA ASP A 206 2.88 -54.85 -21.98
C ASP A 206 4.33 -54.29 -21.93
N GLU A 207 5.29 -55.02 -22.49
CA GLU A 207 6.70 -54.63 -22.52
C GLU A 207 6.94 -53.31 -23.28
N SER A 208 5.96 -52.86 -24.06
CA SER A 208 5.97 -51.56 -24.74
C SER A 208 5.88 -50.35 -23.79
N GLU A 209 5.46 -50.55 -22.53
CA GLU A 209 5.23 -49.47 -21.55
C GLU A 209 6.47 -49.02 -20.78
N VAL A 210 7.60 -49.73 -20.88
CA VAL A 210 8.88 -49.33 -20.26
C VAL A 210 9.34 -47.94 -20.75
N ASN A 211 8.95 -47.57 -21.97
CA ASN A 211 9.24 -46.24 -22.54
C ASN A 211 8.46 -45.09 -21.90
N LYS A 212 7.43 -45.35 -21.08
CA LYS A 212 6.60 -44.29 -20.46
C LYS A 212 7.28 -43.63 -19.25
N ARG A 213 8.35 -44.21 -18.69
CA ARG A 213 8.99 -43.74 -17.44
C ARG A 213 10.31 -43.03 -17.63
N VAL A 214 10.76 -42.94 -18.88
CA VAL A 214 12.05 -42.39 -19.23
C VAL A 214 11.85 -41.10 -20.01
N ILE A 215 12.42 -40.02 -19.51
CA ILE A 215 12.59 -38.78 -20.26
C ILE A 215 14.00 -38.77 -20.84
N LYS A 216 14.14 -38.41 -22.11
CA LYS A 216 15.43 -38.23 -22.78
C LYS A 216 15.47 -36.88 -23.47
N ILE A 217 16.37 -36.01 -23.01
CA ILE A 217 16.53 -34.65 -23.52
C ILE A 217 17.92 -34.54 -24.17
N PRO A 218 18.01 -34.40 -25.50
CA PRO A 218 19.27 -34.06 -26.14
C PRO A 218 19.75 -32.69 -25.67
N ILE A 219 21.01 -32.57 -25.24
CA ILE A 219 21.58 -31.30 -24.75
C ILE A 219 21.52 -30.20 -25.82
N LYS A 220 21.74 -30.57 -27.08
CA LYS A 220 21.60 -29.65 -28.22
C LYS A 220 20.21 -28.99 -28.29
N ASN A 221 19.16 -29.69 -27.82
CA ASN A 221 17.79 -29.21 -27.84
C ASN A 221 17.47 -28.30 -26.64
N ILE A 222 18.35 -28.09 -25.67
CA ILE A 222 18.07 -27.24 -24.51
C ILE A 222 18.21 -25.76 -24.89
N THR A 223 17.14 -24.97 -24.83
CA THR A 223 17.18 -23.53 -25.13
C THR A 223 17.58 -22.70 -23.92
N SER A 224 17.09 -23.08 -22.76
CA SER A 224 17.34 -22.37 -21.50
C SER A 224 17.22 -23.31 -20.33
N MET A 225 17.95 -22.98 -19.26
CA MET A 225 17.90 -23.69 -17.99
C MET A 225 17.86 -22.66 -16.86
N SER A 226 16.99 -22.85 -15.89
CA SER A 226 16.82 -21.90 -14.78
C SER A 226 16.56 -22.60 -13.46
N LYS A 227 16.93 -21.93 -12.37
CA LYS A 227 16.55 -22.33 -11.00
C LYS A 227 15.26 -21.63 -10.64
N LYS A 228 14.27 -22.38 -10.16
CA LYS A 228 13.01 -21.80 -9.67
C LYS A 228 12.87 -22.10 -8.18
N VAL A 229 12.44 -21.10 -7.42
CA VAL A 229 11.97 -21.27 -6.04
C VAL A 229 10.46 -21.16 -6.14
N GLU A 230 9.73 -22.26 -5.90
CA GLU A 230 8.27 -22.17 -5.79
C GLU A 230 7.87 -21.73 -4.38
N MET A 231 6.71 -21.08 -4.25
CA MET A 231 6.13 -20.74 -2.95
C MET A 231 5.80 -22.06 -2.24
N GLY A 232 6.67 -22.48 -1.32
CA GLY A 232 6.62 -23.80 -0.69
C GLY A 232 8.00 -24.33 -0.29
N GLY A 233 9.09 -23.74 -0.80
CA GLY A 233 10.46 -24.15 -0.45
C GLY A 233 11.06 -25.20 -1.38
N ASP A 234 10.29 -25.69 -2.35
CA ASP A 234 10.78 -26.68 -3.31
C ASP A 234 11.68 -26.04 -4.37
N ASP A 235 12.93 -26.45 -4.25
CA ASP A 235 14.07 -26.03 -5.04
C ASP A 235 14.10 -26.80 -6.37
N ALA A 236 13.64 -26.16 -7.45
CA ALA A 236 13.53 -26.79 -8.76
C ALA A 236 14.61 -26.36 -9.77
N ILE A 237 14.95 -27.27 -10.70
CA ILE A 237 15.64 -26.98 -11.96
C ILE A 237 14.62 -27.11 -13.10
N VAL A 238 14.53 -26.07 -13.93
CA VAL A 238 13.64 -26.01 -15.09
C VAL A 238 14.48 -26.03 -16.35
N ILE A 239 14.18 -26.95 -17.26
CA ILE A 239 14.82 -27.09 -18.57
C ILE A 239 13.76 -26.82 -19.64
N ASN A 240 14.00 -25.84 -20.50
CA ASN A 240 13.16 -25.60 -21.68
C ASN A 240 13.90 -26.07 -22.93
N THR A 241 13.16 -26.69 -23.86
CA THR A 241 13.73 -27.22 -25.10
C THR A 241 13.34 -26.39 -26.34
N VAL A 242 13.95 -26.69 -27.49
CA VAL A 242 13.65 -26.07 -28.79
C VAL A 242 12.24 -26.42 -29.27
N SER A 243 11.72 -27.60 -28.90
CA SER A 243 10.35 -28.04 -29.17
C SER A 243 9.30 -27.25 -28.37
N GLY A 244 9.71 -26.42 -27.40
CA GLY A 244 8.82 -25.71 -26.49
C GLY A 244 8.37 -26.56 -25.29
N GLU A 245 8.93 -27.75 -25.12
CA GLU A 245 8.68 -28.59 -23.94
C GLU A 245 9.42 -28.04 -22.72
N LYS A 246 8.80 -28.22 -21.55
CA LYS A 246 9.31 -27.74 -20.27
C LYS A 246 9.38 -28.90 -19.29
N PHE A 247 10.59 -29.22 -18.84
CA PHE A 247 10.85 -30.25 -17.86
C PHE A 247 11.19 -29.60 -16.52
N VAL A 248 10.55 -30.05 -15.44
CA VAL A 248 10.73 -29.50 -14.09
C VAL A 248 11.12 -30.61 -13.14
N PHE A 249 12.29 -30.45 -12.52
CA PHE A 249 12.85 -31.41 -11.58
C PHE A 249 12.98 -30.76 -10.20
N PHE A 250 12.34 -31.36 -9.19
CA PHE A 250 12.29 -30.93 -7.79
C PHE A 250 13.12 -31.86 -6.90
N ASN A 251 13.25 -31.47 -5.63
CA ASN A 251 13.91 -32.25 -4.57
C ASN A 251 15.33 -32.73 -4.95
N ILE A 252 16.08 -31.87 -5.63
CA ILE A 252 17.45 -32.19 -6.06
C ILE A 252 18.41 -31.89 -4.91
N ARG A 253 19.11 -32.92 -4.42
CA ARG A 253 20.17 -32.75 -3.42
C ARG A 253 21.30 -31.90 -3.99
N ASN A 254 21.70 -30.85 -3.26
CA ASN A 254 22.69 -29.87 -3.73
C ASN A 254 22.31 -29.25 -5.08
N ARG A 255 21.03 -28.86 -5.24
CA ARG A 255 20.44 -28.29 -6.46
C ARG A 255 21.31 -27.25 -7.15
N ASP A 256 21.94 -26.35 -6.40
CA ASP A 256 22.82 -25.31 -6.97
C ASP A 256 24.07 -25.87 -7.65
N LYS A 257 24.69 -26.89 -7.05
CA LYS A 257 25.85 -27.58 -7.63
C LYS A 257 25.43 -28.35 -8.88
N VAL A 258 24.35 -29.14 -8.78
CA VAL A 258 23.81 -29.91 -9.92
C VAL A 258 23.43 -28.97 -11.06
N PHE A 259 22.76 -27.86 -10.77
CA PHE A 259 22.42 -26.85 -11.78
C PHE A 259 23.66 -26.29 -12.44
N PHE A 260 24.68 -25.93 -11.66
CA PHE A 260 25.92 -25.37 -12.19
C PHE A 260 26.64 -26.37 -13.11
N ASP A 261 26.77 -27.63 -12.68
CA ASP A 261 27.40 -28.71 -13.45
C ASP A 261 26.63 -28.96 -14.76
N LEU A 262 25.29 -29.05 -14.69
CA LEU A 262 24.40 -29.19 -15.84
C LEU A 262 24.49 -28.00 -16.81
N PHE A 263 24.48 -26.77 -16.27
CA PHE A 263 24.50 -25.55 -17.05
C PHE A 263 25.85 -25.39 -17.77
N GLN A 264 26.96 -25.56 -17.04
CA GLN A 264 28.29 -25.52 -17.64
C GLN A 264 28.40 -26.54 -18.76
N HIS A 265 28.02 -27.79 -18.51
CA HIS A 265 28.13 -28.83 -19.51
C HIS A 265 27.25 -28.54 -20.75
N SER A 266 25.97 -28.22 -20.53
CA SER A 266 25.00 -28.04 -21.62
C SER A 266 25.32 -26.85 -22.53
N PHE A 267 25.85 -25.75 -21.97
CA PHE A 267 26.11 -24.53 -22.73
C PHE A 267 27.57 -24.38 -23.16
N HIS A 268 28.53 -25.03 -22.48
CA HIS A 268 29.92 -25.07 -22.95
C HIS A 268 30.07 -25.94 -24.19
N GLN A 269 29.37 -27.09 -24.25
CA GLN A 269 29.35 -27.89 -25.48
C GLN A 269 28.74 -27.15 -26.67
N LYS A 270 27.69 -26.35 -26.46
CA LYS A 270 27.10 -25.53 -27.53
C LYS A 270 28.07 -24.50 -28.10
N ALA A 271 28.96 -23.97 -27.26
CA ALA A 271 30.00 -23.04 -27.70
C ALA A 271 31.13 -23.73 -28.47
N LEU A 272 31.34 -25.03 -28.27
CA LEU A 272 32.34 -25.83 -29.00
C LEU A 272 31.78 -26.43 -30.31
N SER A 273 30.47 -26.60 -30.41
CA SER A 273 29.78 -27.16 -31.58
C SER A 273 29.35 -26.12 -32.63
N ASN A 274 29.41 -24.82 -32.28
CA ASN A 274 29.16 -23.68 -33.17
C ASN A 274 30.48 -23.07 -33.66
#